data_AF-A0A348UX39-F1
#
_entry.id   AF-A0A348UX39-F1
#
_cell.length_a   1.000
_cell.length_b   1.000
_cell.length_c   1.000
_cell.angle_alpha   90.00
_cell.angle_beta   90.00
_cell.angle_gamma   90.00
#
_symmetry.space_group_name_H-M   'P 1'
#
loop_
_entity.id
_entity.type
_entity.pdbx_description
1 polymer ?
#
loop_
_entity_poly.entity_id
_entity_poly.type
_entity_poly.pdbx_seq_one_letter_code
_entity_poly.pdbx_strand_id
1 'polypeptide(L)'
;MKCFFVLFVFLALGTVLSHKWIDQYEAGGPDMLTDQWQIRAGTDCQGVVQNNCLCLESQKPLKSISICQEVTGFRAEMTLLLSATMRCEKVTSGPKPWNRARLLLVQNDGKKERWDFPHTVGKPFEGTMNWKRFGTVFTVNPLTEKLRVVAQMSQCRGRFELKDIHLVPVIERPAYVWAKRVVLFLWALFGFVFVISFFFLTRRSTLLNVVLGLAFAGIIIGTTMPAGMKNQMIKKVQAGAEFAKETIVPADKQEIPWQPDKVGHFCLFALFGYILISVLEQDAGFTVLVYTLMVAAGTELAQIYIDGRSGHLSDFFIDAAGGCLGIMIALLGQRLNNKRIKGGGNDWV
;
A
#
# COMPACT_ATOMS: atom_id res chain seq x y z
N MET A 1 -10.95 14.06 24.20
CA MET A 1 -11.59 13.17 23.19
C MET A 1 -12.37 13.96 22.13
N LYS A 2 -13.46 14.65 22.48
CA LYS A 2 -14.34 15.33 21.49
C LYS A 2 -13.59 16.25 20.51
N CYS A 3 -12.70 17.13 21.00
CA CYS A 3 -11.94 18.03 20.13
C CYS A 3 -11.03 17.27 19.15
N PHE A 4 -10.28 16.28 19.62
CA PHE A 4 -9.42 15.46 18.75
C PHE A 4 -10.22 14.72 17.69
N PHE A 5 -11.36 14.15 18.06
CA PHE A 5 -12.22 13.43 17.10
C PHE A 5 -12.75 14.36 16.01
N VAL A 6 -13.24 15.55 16.38
CA VAL A 6 -13.73 16.54 15.41
C VAL A 6 -12.61 16.99 14.48
N LEU A 7 -11.43 17.33 15.02
CA LEU A 7 -10.26 17.70 14.21
C LEU A 7 -9.85 16.59 13.25
N PHE A 8 -9.85 15.34 13.72
CA PHE A 8 -9.56 14.18 12.89
C PHE A 8 -10.55 14.02 11.74
N VAL A 9 -11.85 14.16 12.00
CA VAL A 9 -12.87 14.06 10.94
C VAL A 9 -12.68 15.13 9.87
N PHE A 10 -12.41 16.38 10.26
CA PHE A 10 -12.12 17.44 9.30
C PHE A 10 -10.85 17.17 8.50
N LEU A 11 -9.79 16.70 9.15
CA LEU A 11 -8.53 16.39 8.49
C LEU A 11 -8.66 15.19 7.53
N ALA A 12 -9.39 14.15 7.94
CA ALA A 12 -9.70 12.99 7.12
C ALA A 12 -10.53 13.37 5.89
N LEU A 13 -11.60 14.14 6.09
CA LEU A 13 -12.43 14.63 4.99
C LEU A 13 -11.63 15.52 4.04
N GLY A 14 -10.84 16.45 4.57
CA GLY A 14 -9.95 17.32 3.79
C GLY A 14 -8.93 16.52 2.98
N THR A 15 -8.36 15.46 3.55
CA THR A 15 -7.44 14.55 2.87
C THR A 15 -8.12 13.87 1.68
N VAL A 16 -9.31 13.30 1.88
CA VAL A 16 -10.05 12.61 0.80
C VAL A 16 -10.51 13.58 -0.29
N LEU A 17 -11.05 14.73 0.09
CA LEU A 17 -11.54 15.74 -0.87
C LEU A 17 -10.40 16.32 -1.70
N SER A 18 -9.28 16.69 -1.07
CA SER A 18 -8.12 17.23 -1.78
C SER A 18 -7.54 16.21 -2.75
N HIS A 19 -7.44 14.93 -2.37
CA HIS A 19 -6.95 13.89 -3.26
C HIS A 19 -7.91 13.61 -4.42
N LYS A 20 -9.23 13.70 -4.19
CA LYS A 20 -10.23 13.42 -5.22
C LYS A 20 -10.42 14.57 -6.21
N TRP A 21 -10.29 15.82 -5.78
CA TRP A 21 -10.66 16.99 -6.58
C TRP A 21 -9.47 17.73 -7.18
N ILE A 22 -8.26 17.52 -6.66
CA ILE A 22 -7.05 18.12 -7.21
C ILE A 22 -6.38 17.07 -8.09
N ASP A 23 -6.43 17.26 -9.40
CA ASP A 23 -5.71 16.38 -10.32
C ASP A 23 -4.22 16.37 -9.96
N GLN A 24 -3.69 15.18 -9.74
CA GLN A 24 -2.28 15.02 -9.38
C GLN A 24 -1.35 15.40 -10.55
N TYR A 25 -1.76 15.09 -11.76
CA TYR A 25 -0.91 15.14 -12.94
C TYR A 25 -1.56 15.92 -14.08
N GLU A 26 -0.73 16.54 -14.88
CA GLU A 26 -1.09 17.10 -16.18
C GLU A 26 -0.14 16.64 -17.28
N ALA A 27 -0.62 16.67 -18.52
CA ALA A 27 0.18 16.29 -19.67
C ALA A 27 1.37 17.25 -19.82
N GLY A 28 2.58 16.70 -19.74
CA GLY A 28 3.84 17.41 -19.92
C GLY A 28 4.40 17.33 -21.35
N GLY A 29 3.69 16.66 -22.27
CA GLY A 29 4.15 16.44 -23.64
C GLY A 29 3.19 15.57 -24.46
N PRO A 30 3.56 15.28 -25.73
CA PRO A 30 2.73 14.49 -26.64
C PRO A 30 2.68 13.01 -26.25
N ASP A 31 1.73 12.28 -26.84
CA ASP A 31 1.69 10.82 -26.75
C ASP A 31 2.96 10.21 -27.37
N MET A 32 3.51 9.22 -26.69
CA MET A 32 4.73 8.52 -27.07
C MET A 32 4.43 7.20 -27.80
N LEU A 33 3.16 6.82 -27.92
CA LEU A 33 2.74 5.67 -28.72
C LEU A 33 2.51 6.05 -30.17
N THR A 34 2.52 5.01 -31.01
CA THR A 34 2.32 5.11 -32.46
C THR A 34 1.36 4.00 -32.86
N ASP A 35 0.96 3.97 -34.12
CA ASP A 35 0.08 2.90 -34.62
C ASP A 35 0.85 1.60 -34.96
N GLN A 36 2.17 1.55 -34.73
CA GLN A 36 3.03 0.42 -35.09
C GLN A 36 3.15 -0.61 -33.95
N TRP A 37 2.17 -1.49 -33.86
CA TRP A 37 2.14 -2.58 -32.88
C TRP A 37 2.73 -3.89 -33.43
N GLN A 38 3.57 -4.56 -32.64
CA GLN A 38 4.15 -5.86 -32.96
C GLN A 38 3.42 -6.98 -32.22
N ILE A 39 2.91 -7.96 -32.96
CA ILE A 39 2.22 -9.11 -32.39
C ILE A 39 3.22 -10.23 -32.13
N ARG A 40 3.29 -10.71 -30.90
CA ARG A 40 4.02 -11.91 -30.49
C ARG A 40 3.02 -12.94 -30.02
N ALA A 41 2.63 -13.83 -30.93
CA ALA A 41 1.65 -14.89 -30.70
C ALA A 41 2.24 -16.25 -31.10
N GLY A 42 1.89 -17.30 -30.36
CA GLY A 42 2.05 -18.67 -30.85
C GLY A 42 0.95 -19.04 -31.84
N THR A 43 1.14 -20.12 -32.60
CA THR A 43 0.24 -20.60 -33.68
C THR A 43 -1.24 -20.82 -33.31
N ASP A 44 -1.60 -20.84 -32.02
CA ASP A 44 -2.98 -21.08 -31.52
C ASP A 44 -3.60 -19.85 -30.83
N CYS A 45 -2.97 -18.67 -30.93
CA CYS A 45 -3.46 -17.44 -30.32
C CYS A 45 -3.69 -16.40 -31.41
N GLN A 46 -4.78 -15.64 -31.31
CA GLN A 46 -5.09 -14.58 -32.26
C GLN A 46 -4.89 -13.22 -31.59
N GLY A 47 -3.98 -12.44 -32.16
CA GLY A 47 -3.81 -11.03 -31.86
C GLY A 47 -4.21 -10.27 -33.10
N VAL A 48 -5.11 -9.31 -32.97
CA VAL A 48 -5.55 -8.47 -34.08
C VAL A 48 -5.50 -7.01 -33.66
N VAL A 49 -4.98 -6.18 -34.55
CA VAL A 49 -5.05 -4.71 -34.46
C VAL A 49 -6.10 -4.28 -35.48
N GLN A 50 -7.28 -3.87 -35.02
CA GLN A 50 -8.37 -3.45 -35.91
C GLN A 50 -9.05 -2.20 -35.37
N ASN A 51 -9.23 -1.16 -36.19
CA ASN A 51 -9.94 0.08 -35.84
C ASN A 51 -9.44 0.72 -34.53
N ASN A 52 -8.12 0.81 -34.35
CA ASN A 52 -7.48 1.31 -33.13
C ASN A 52 -7.83 0.51 -31.86
N CYS A 53 -8.24 -0.75 -32.03
CA CYS A 53 -8.50 -1.70 -30.96
C CYS A 53 -7.50 -2.86 -31.06
N LEU A 54 -6.85 -3.16 -29.94
CA LEU A 54 -6.04 -4.36 -29.74
C LEU A 54 -6.94 -5.46 -29.20
N CYS A 55 -7.09 -6.55 -29.93
CA CYS A 55 -7.82 -7.73 -29.49
C CYS A 55 -6.87 -8.90 -29.31
N LEU A 56 -6.82 -9.46 -28.11
CA LEU A 56 -6.10 -10.68 -27.78
C LEU A 56 -7.13 -11.75 -27.42
N GLU A 57 -7.06 -12.89 -28.09
CA GLU A 57 -7.91 -14.05 -27.79
C GLU A 57 -7.06 -15.31 -27.65
N SER A 58 -7.36 -16.08 -26.59
CA SER A 58 -6.74 -17.36 -26.34
C SER A 58 -7.76 -18.39 -25.87
N GLN A 59 -7.75 -19.55 -26.53
CA GLN A 59 -8.57 -20.71 -26.15
C GLN A 59 -7.76 -21.73 -25.32
N LYS A 60 -6.43 -21.63 -25.28
CA LYS A 60 -5.53 -22.55 -24.55
C LYS A 60 -4.83 -21.84 -23.39
N PRO A 61 -4.87 -22.39 -22.16
CA PRO A 61 -4.33 -21.72 -20.97
C PRO A 61 -2.81 -21.83 -20.85
N LEU A 62 -2.13 -22.59 -21.72
CA LEU A 62 -0.68 -22.84 -21.59
C LEU A 62 0.17 -21.95 -22.50
N LYS A 63 -0.45 -21.21 -23.43
CA LYS A 63 0.25 -20.30 -24.35
C LYS A 63 -0.07 -18.86 -23.97
N SER A 64 0.93 -17.99 -24.09
CA SER A 64 0.77 -16.55 -23.88
C SER A 64 0.72 -15.84 -25.23
N ILE A 65 -0.07 -14.78 -25.28
CA ILE A 65 -0.08 -13.84 -26.40
C ILE A 65 0.19 -12.44 -25.89
N SER A 66 0.98 -11.68 -26.65
CA SER A 66 1.24 -10.28 -26.37
C SER A 66 1.27 -9.45 -27.64
N ILE A 67 0.76 -8.23 -27.55
CA ILE A 67 0.96 -7.18 -28.53
C ILE A 67 1.81 -6.11 -27.84
N CYS A 68 2.93 -5.75 -28.45
CA CYS A 68 3.89 -4.83 -27.85
C CYS A 68 4.32 -3.72 -28.81
N GLN A 69 4.66 -2.58 -28.22
CA GLN A 69 5.30 -1.47 -28.93
C GLN A 69 6.51 -0.99 -28.12
N GLU A 70 7.62 -0.73 -28.81
CA GLU A 70 8.77 -0.06 -28.21
C GLU A 70 8.51 1.44 -28.11
N VAL A 71 8.90 2.02 -26.97
CA VAL A 71 8.72 3.44 -26.69
C VAL A 71 10.07 4.13 -26.87
N THR A 72 10.09 5.18 -27.69
CA THR A 72 11.28 5.99 -27.96
C THR A 72 11.13 7.38 -27.35
N GLY A 73 12.23 8.11 -27.20
CA GLY A 73 12.21 9.51 -26.71
C GLY A 73 11.95 9.69 -25.22
N PHE A 74 11.94 8.62 -24.42
CA PHE A 74 11.85 8.73 -22.96
C PHE A 74 13.20 9.16 -22.35
N ARG A 75 13.16 9.65 -21.12
CA ARG A 75 14.34 10.03 -20.32
C ARG A 75 14.30 9.33 -18.97
N ALA A 76 15.47 9.17 -18.35
CA ALA A 76 15.56 8.76 -16.95
C ALA A 76 14.71 9.69 -16.07
N GLU A 77 14.04 9.13 -15.07
CA GLU A 77 13.20 9.83 -14.08
C GLU A 77 11.96 10.54 -14.67
N MET A 78 11.71 10.38 -15.97
CA MET A 78 10.47 10.83 -16.59
C MET A 78 9.27 10.10 -15.97
N THR A 79 8.23 10.85 -15.65
CA THR A 79 6.96 10.29 -15.17
C THR A 79 6.00 10.16 -16.34
N LEU A 80 5.45 8.97 -16.52
CA LEU A 80 4.61 8.59 -17.65
C LEU A 80 3.25 8.09 -17.16
N LEU A 81 2.16 8.58 -17.75
CA LEU A 81 0.83 8.03 -17.57
C LEU A 81 0.52 7.08 -18.73
N LEU A 82 0.43 5.78 -18.44
CA LEU A 82 -0.11 4.79 -19.36
C LEU A 82 -1.59 4.59 -19.06
N SER A 83 -2.45 4.85 -20.04
CA SER A 83 -3.90 4.69 -19.91
C SER A 83 -4.50 3.98 -21.11
N ALA A 84 -5.60 3.26 -20.89
CA ALA A 84 -6.38 2.63 -21.95
C ALA A 84 -7.82 2.35 -21.50
N THR A 85 -8.72 2.26 -22.48
CA THR A 85 -10.07 1.73 -22.29
C THR A 85 -10.05 0.23 -22.55
N MET A 86 -10.42 -0.57 -21.55
CA MET A 86 -10.24 -2.03 -21.57
C MET A 86 -11.58 -2.76 -21.40
N ARG A 87 -11.70 -3.93 -22.03
CA ARG A 87 -12.82 -4.88 -21.87
C ARG A 87 -12.27 -6.30 -21.77
N CYS A 88 -12.90 -7.11 -20.93
CA CYS A 88 -12.58 -8.53 -20.76
C CYS A 88 -13.85 -9.36 -20.95
N GLU A 89 -13.72 -10.51 -21.59
CA GLU A 89 -14.81 -11.47 -21.73
C GLU A 89 -14.33 -12.87 -21.37
N LYS A 90 -14.94 -13.43 -20.31
CA LYS A 90 -14.70 -14.79 -19.81
C LYS A 90 -13.20 -15.10 -19.62
N VAL A 91 -12.45 -14.13 -19.09
CA VAL A 91 -11.02 -14.32 -18.83
C VAL A 91 -10.85 -15.25 -17.63
N THR A 92 -10.21 -16.40 -17.82
CA THR A 92 -9.90 -17.33 -16.72
C THR A 92 -8.41 -17.31 -16.40
N SER A 93 -8.07 -17.05 -15.14
CA SER A 93 -6.68 -17.05 -14.67
C SER A 93 -5.98 -18.38 -14.95
N GLY A 94 -4.68 -18.29 -15.25
CA GLY A 94 -3.82 -19.46 -15.40
C GLY A 94 -3.29 -20.00 -14.08
N PRO A 95 -2.36 -20.98 -14.13
CA PRO A 95 -1.86 -21.67 -12.93
C PRO A 95 -1.13 -20.78 -11.92
N LYS A 96 -0.51 -19.69 -12.36
CA LYS A 96 0.28 -18.78 -11.52
C LYS A 96 -0.50 -17.46 -11.30
N PRO A 97 -0.33 -16.78 -10.16
CA PRO A 97 -1.07 -15.54 -9.85
C PRO A 97 -0.92 -14.42 -10.90
N TRP A 98 0.20 -14.41 -11.64
CA TRP A 98 0.49 -13.46 -12.71
C TRP A 98 0.00 -13.90 -14.10
N ASN A 99 -0.57 -15.10 -14.24
CA ASN A 99 -1.11 -15.60 -15.50
C ASN A 99 -2.51 -15.05 -15.76
N ARG A 100 -2.56 -13.80 -16.21
CA ARG A 100 -3.79 -13.01 -16.38
C ARG A 100 -3.72 -12.12 -17.61
N ALA A 101 -4.86 -11.51 -17.95
CA ALA A 101 -4.93 -10.41 -18.90
C ALA A 101 -4.44 -9.12 -18.24
N ARG A 102 -3.54 -8.38 -18.88
CA ARG A 102 -2.89 -7.19 -18.32
C ARG A 102 -2.34 -6.25 -19.39
N LEU A 103 -2.35 -4.96 -19.10
CA LEU A 103 -1.59 -3.93 -19.83
C LEU A 103 -0.37 -3.54 -18.98
N LEU A 104 0.80 -3.52 -19.60
CA LEU A 104 2.06 -3.33 -18.90
C LEU A 104 2.91 -2.19 -19.50
N LEU A 105 3.68 -1.54 -18.65
CA LEU A 105 4.84 -0.73 -19.01
C LEU A 105 6.10 -1.45 -18.51
N VAL A 106 6.83 -2.10 -19.42
CA VAL A 106 8.00 -2.92 -19.11
C VAL A 106 9.26 -2.09 -19.29
N GLN A 107 10.03 -1.97 -18.20
CA GLN A 107 11.36 -1.35 -18.18
C GLN A 107 12.43 -2.44 -18.27
N ASN A 108 13.46 -2.22 -19.09
CA ASN A 108 14.59 -3.14 -19.27
C ASN A 108 15.91 -2.37 -19.14
N ASP A 109 16.85 -2.96 -18.41
CA ASP A 109 18.14 -2.35 -18.04
C ASP A 109 19.30 -2.74 -18.96
N GLY A 110 18.99 -3.10 -20.21
CA GLY A 110 19.95 -3.63 -21.19
C GLY A 110 20.24 -5.12 -21.02
N LYS A 111 20.09 -5.67 -19.80
CA LYS A 111 20.36 -7.08 -19.48
C LYS A 111 19.08 -7.89 -19.32
N LYS A 112 18.11 -7.37 -18.56
CA LYS A 112 16.87 -8.07 -18.24
C LYS A 112 15.68 -7.14 -18.08
N GLU A 113 14.50 -7.72 -18.18
CA GLU A 113 13.24 -7.04 -17.82
C GLU A 113 13.17 -6.87 -16.29
N ARG A 114 12.77 -5.68 -15.86
CA ARG A 114 12.73 -5.28 -14.45
C ARG A 114 11.33 -5.42 -13.88
N TRP A 115 10.98 -6.66 -13.58
CA TRP A 115 9.70 -7.04 -12.94
C TRP A 115 9.57 -6.55 -11.49
N ASP A 116 10.68 -6.13 -10.88
CA ASP A 116 10.72 -5.52 -9.56
C ASP A 116 10.20 -4.06 -9.54
N PHE A 117 10.07 -3.43 -10.70
CA PHE A 117 9.47 -2.09 -10.82
C PHE A 117 7.95 -2.18 -11.03
N PRO A 118 7.18 -1.16 -10.62
CA PRO A 118 5.78 -1.04 -11.01
C PRO A 118 5.65 -1.11 -12.53
N HIS A 119 4.82 -2.01 -13.02
CA HIS A 119 4.73 -2.30 -14.45
C HIS A 119 3.32 -2.59 -14.95
N THR A 120 2.29 -2.68 -14.10
CA THR A 120 0.93 -3.05 -14.52
C THR A 120 -0.02 -1.88 -14.40
N VAL A 121 -0.87 -1.68 -15.42
CA VAL A 121 -1.97 -0.71 -15.37
C VAL A 121 -3.17 -1.33 -14.68
N GLY A 122 -3.58 -0.73 -13.55
CA GLY A 122 -4.66 -1.27 -12.73
C GLY A 122 -4.34 -2.65 -12.14
N LYS A 123 -5.39 -3.40 -11.77
CA LYS A 123 -5.24 -4.79 -11.31
C LYS A 123 -5.29 -5.76 -12.49
N PRO A 124 -4.48 -6.84 -12.51
CA PRO A 124 -4.61 -7.88 -13.52
C PRO A 124 -6.04 -8.47 -13.54
N PHE A 125 -6.59 -8.65 -14.74
CA PHE A 125 -8.01 -8.92 -14.94
C PHE A 125 -8.35 -10.41 -14.94
N GLU A 126 -9.51 -10.70 -14.38
CA GLU A 126 -10.16 -12.01 -14.37
C GLU A 126 -11.68 -11.82 -14.48
N GLY A 127 -12.36 -12.75 -15.16
CA GLY A 127 -13.80 -12.71 -15.41
C GLY A 127 -14.20 -11.86 -16.63
N THR A 128 -15.38 -11.26 -16.53
CA THR A 128 -15.97 -10.42 -17.57
C THR A 128 -16.13 -8.99 -17.07
N MET A 129 -15.76 -8.03 -17.90
CA MET A 129 -15.82 -6.61 -17.56
C MET A 129 -16.13 -5.81 -18.82
N ASN A 130 -17.16 -4.97 -18.74
CA ASN A 130 -17.48 -4.00 -19.79
C ASN A 130 -16.40 -2.93 -19.93
N TRP A 131 -16.44 -2.18 -21.03
CA TRP A 131 -15.51 -1.10 -21.31
C TRP A 131 -15.36 -0.14 -20.13
N LYS A 132 -14.14 -0.07 -19.60
CA LYS A 132 -13.77 0.85 -18.52
C LYS A 132 -12.39 1.40 -18.76
N ARG A 133 -12.21 2.69 -18.48
CA ARG A 133 -10.91 3.36 -18.60
C ARG A 133 -10.07 3.12 -17.35
N PHE A 134 -8.80 2.79 -17.58
CA PHE A 134 -7.78 2.62 -16.55
C PHE A 134 -6.57 3.47 -16.89
N GLY A 135 -5.85 3.90 -15.86
CA GLY A 135 -4.62 4.66 -15.99
C GLY A 135 -3.72 4.37 -14.80
N THR A 136 -2.41 4.34 -15.04
CA THR A 136 -1.42 4.19 -13.97
C THR A 136 -0.20 5.01 -14.34
N VAL A 137 0.37 5.68 -13.33
CA VAL A 137 1.55 6.51 -13.50
C VAL A 137 2.78 5.71 -13.11
N PHE A 138 3.83 5.83 -13.93
CA PHE A 138 5.08 5.13 -13.80
C PHE A 138 6.23 6.12 -13.86
N THR A 139 7.23 5.93 -13.00
CA THR A 139 8.50 6.65 -13.11
C THR A 139 9.51 5.77 -13.81
N VAL A 140 10.14 6.31 -14.85
CA VAL A 140 11.21 5.63 -15.58
C VAL A 140 12.46 5.57 -14.69
N ASN A 141 12.93 4.37 -14.40
CA ASN A 141 14.11 4.17 -13.57
C ASN A 141 15.36 4.67 -14.31
N PRO A 142 16.35 5.29 -13.63
CA PRO A 142 17.59 5.76 -14.25
C PRO A 142 18.38 4.68 -15.00
N LEU A 143 18.23 3.42 -14.60
CA LEU A 143 18.91 2.28 -15.24
C LEU A 143 18.17 1.75 -16.48
N THR A 144 17.06 2.37 -16.88
CA THR A 144 16.24 1.88 -18.00
C THR A 144 16.86 2.27 -19.33
N GLU A 145 17.22 1.26 -20.13
CA GLU A 145 17.72 1.44 -21.49
C GLU A 145 16.62 1.22 -22.55
N LYS A 146 15.65 0.34 -22.25
CA LYS A 146 14.53 0.04 -23.17
C LYS A 146 13.21 0.07 -22.43
N LEU A 147 12.21 0.69 -23.05
CA LEU A 147 10.87 0.84 -22.52
C LEU A 147 9.86 0.27 -23.52
N ARG A 148 8.90 -0.53 -23.04
CA ARG A 148 7.88 -1.15 -23.90
C ARG A 148 6.51 -1.11 -23.27
N VAL A 149 5.49 -0.83 -24.08
CA VAL A 149 4.09 -1.08 -23.70
C VAL A 149 3.70 -2.46 -24.19
N VAL A 150 3.10 -3.25 -23.33
CA VAL A 150 2.72 -4.63 -23.62
C VAL A 150 1.30 -4.91 -23.17
N ALA A 151 0.40 -5.15 -24.12
CA ALA A 151 -0.88 -5.80 -23.85
C ALA A 151 -0.67 -7.31 -23.89
N GLN A 152 -1.02 -8.03 -22.83
CA GLN A 152 -0.70 -9.45 -22.69
C GLN A 152 -1.87 -10.24 -22.11
N MET A 153 -2.09 -11.43 -22.67
CA MET A 153 -2.78 -12.53 -22.01
C MET A 153 -1.75 -13.61 -21.69
N SER A 154 -1.32 -13.70 -20.43
CA SER A 154 -0.31 -14.66 -20.00
C SER A 154 -0.97 -15.96 -19.56
N GLN A 155 -0.80 -17.05 -20.32
CA GLN A 155 -1.27 -18.39 -19.94
C GLN A 155 -2.72 -18.40 -19.38
N CYS A 156 -3.63 -17.67 -20.03
CA CYS A 156 -5.03 -17.56 -19.66
C CYS A 156 -5.92 -17.75 -20.88
N ARG A 157 -7.21 -18.01 -20.63
CA ARG A 157 -8.23 -18.13 -21.69
C ARG A 157 -9.14 -16.91 -21.68
N GLY A 158 -9.87 -16.72 -22.77
CA GLY A 158 -10.88 -15.67 -22.93
C GLY A 158 -10.46 -14.64 -23.97
N ARG A 159 -11.08 -13.46 -23.87
CA ARG A 159 -10.82 -12.33 -24.78
C ARG A 159 -10.51 -11.07 -23.99
N PHE A 160 -9.46 -10.37 -24.41
CA PHE A 160 -9.01 -9.10 -23.84
C PHE A 160 -8.89 -8.05 -24.94
N GLU A 161 -9.62 -6.96 -24.77
CA GLU A 161 -9.69 -5.88 -25.76
C GLU A 161 -9.26 -4.56 -25.14
N LEU A 162 -8.48 -3.79 -25.90
CA LEU A 162 -7.99 -2.47 -25.48
C LEU A 162 -8.15 -1.47 -26.62
N LYS A 163 -8.57 -0.25 -26.30
CA LYS A 163 -8.59 0.88 -27.23
C LYS A 163 -8.22 2.17 -26.49
N ASP A 164 -7.99 3.24 -27.24
CA ASP A 164 -7.60 4.55 -26.70
C ASP A 164 -6.37 4.44 -25.79
N ILE A 165 -5.36 3.71 -26.26
CA ILE A 165 -4.12 3.47 -25.51
C ILE A 165 -3.23 4.69 -25.67
N HIS A 166 -2.87 5.32 -24.56
CA HIS A 166 -2.04 6.52 -24.52
C HIS A 166 -0.90 6.35 -23.53
N LEU A 167 0.31 6.73 -23.92
CA LEU A 167 1.46 6.86 -23.03
C LEU A 167 1.98 8.29 -23.11
N VAL A 168 1.57 9.12 -22.16
CA VAL A 168 1.93 10.54 -22.15
C VAL A 168 2.90 10.84 -21.02
N PRO A 169 3.94 11.67 -21.24
CA PRO A 169 4.71 12.23 -20.15
C PRO A 169 3.82 13.16 -19.33
N VAL A 170 3.95 13.09 -18.01
CA VAL A 170 3.17 13.90 -17.08
C VAL A 170 4.07 14.57 -16.07
N ILE A 171 3.61 15.73 -15.61
CA ILE A 171 4.23 16.48 -14.52
C ILE A 171 3.24 16.60 -13.37
N GLU A 172 3.75 16.59 -12.13
CA GLU A 172 2.90 16.85 -10.97
C GLU A 172 2.43 18.29 -10.99
N ARG A 173 1.12 18.51 -10.83
CA ARG A 173 0.58 19.87 -10.74
C ARG A 173 1.11 20.57 -9.50
N PRO A 174 1.59 21.83 -9.60
CA PRO A 174 2.02 22.59 -8.43
C PRO A 174 0.96 22.67 -7.33
N ALA A 175 -0.32 22.80 -7.72
CA ALA A 175 -1.45 22.80 -6.78
C ALA A 175 -1.55 21.50 -5.98
N TYR A 176 -1.35 20.34 -6.61
CA TYR A 176 -1.34 19.06 -5.92
C TYR A 176 -0.15 18.94 -4.97
N VAL A 177 1.05 19.34 -5.41
CA VAL A 177 2.26 19.34 -4.56
C VAL A 177 2.05 20.18 -3.30
N TRP A 178 1.44 21.36 -3.43
CA TRP A 178 1.09 22.21 -2.30
C TRP A 178 0.05 21.54 -1.39
N ALA A 179 -1.04 21.00 -1.96
CA ALA A 179 -2.06 20.30 -1.18
C ALA A 179 -1.47 19.11 -0.41
N LYS A 180 -0.66 18.26 -1.06
CA LYS A 180 0.10 17.16 -0.46
C LYS A 180 0.91 17.64 0.75
N ARG A 181 1.71 18.70 0.59
CA ARG A 181 2.55 19.24 1.67
C ARG A 181 1.74 19.79 2.83
N VAL A 182 0.67 20.55 2.55
CA VAL A 182 -0.21 21.12 3.59
C VAL A 182 -0.91 20.01 4.36
N VAL A 183 -1.51 19.04 3.68
CA VAL A 183 -2.22 17.92 4.33
C VAL A 183 -1.25 17.10 5.18
N LEU A 184 -0.08 16.74 4.68
CA LEU A 184 0.94 16.00 5.45
C LEU A 184 1.44 16.80 6.65
N PHE A 185 1.64 18.12 6.50
CA PHE A 185 2.00 19.00 7.61
C PHE A 185 0.91 19.02 8.69
N LEU A 186 -0.37 19.10 8.29
CA LEU A 186 -1.49 19.08 9.22
C LEU A 186 -1.62 17.73 9.95
N TRP A 187 -1.36 16.60 9.27
CA TRP A 187 -1.28 15.29 9.93
C TRP A 187 -0.14 15.20 10.93
N ALA A 188 1.04 15.71 10.57
CA ALA A 188 2.19 15.76 11.47
C ALA A 188 1.90 16.64 12.71
N LEU A 189 1.31 17.82 12.49
CA LEU A 189 0.90 18.73 13.57
C LEU A 189 -0.16 18.09 14.47
N PHE A 190 -1.17 17.43 13.88
CA PHE A 190 -2.20 16.70 14.63
C PHE A 190 -1.57 15.60 15.49
N GLY A 191 -0.69 14.77 14.92
CA GLY A 191 0.02 13.72 15.66
C GLY A 191 0.88 14.27 16.79
N PHE A 192 1.59 15.38 16.54
CA PHE A 192 2.40 16.06 17.55
C PHE A 192 1.56 16.59 18.71
N VAL A 193 0.49 17.34 18.42
CA VAL A 193 -0.44 17.87 19.43
C VAL A 193 -1.13 16.74 20.19
N PHE A 194 -1.46 15.65 19.50
CA PHE A 194 -2.06 14.46 20.09
C PHE A 194 -1.12 13.83 21.14
N VAL A 195 0.14 13.55 20.80
CA VAL A 195 1.11 12.95 21.74
C VAL A 195 1.44 13.91 22.88
N ILE A 196 1.74 15.18 22.60
CA ILE A 196 2.16 16.14 23.63
C ILE A 196 1.05 16.41 24.64
N SER A 197 -0.22 16.31 24.23
CA SER A 197 -1.35 16.45 25.15
C SER A 197 -1.31 15.40 26.26
N PHE A 198 -0.84 14.16 26.00
CA PHE A 198 -0.66 13.16 27.06
C PHE A 198 0.52 13.46 27.98
N PHE A 199 1.54 14.17 27.53
CA PHE A 199 2.61 14.62 28.42
C PHE A 199 2.11 15.65 29.45
N PHE A 200 1.19 16.53 29.05
CA PHE A 200 0.67 17.60 29.93
C PHE A 200 -0.58 17.21 30.71
N LEU A 201 -1.47 16.39 30.15
CA LEU A 201 -2.74 16.02 30.78
C LEU A 201 -2.59 14.95 31.86
N THR A 202 -1.54 14.14 31.80
CA THR A 202 -1.40 12.96 32.68
C THR A 202 -0.28 13.16 33.69
N ARG A 203 -0.64 13.18 34.99
CA ARG A 203 0.31 13.21 36.13
C ARG A 203 1.03 11.87 36.37
N ARG A 204 0.91 10.90 35.46
CA ARG A 204 1.59 9.59 35.57
C ARG A 204 3.08 9.70 35.25
N SER A 205 3.79 8.57 35.42
CA SER A 205 5.22 8.43 35.18
C SER A 205 5.65 8.98 33.82
N THR A 206 6.60 9.92 33.83
CA THR A 206 7.23 10.49 32.63
C THR A 206 7.80 9.42 31.71
N LEU A 207 8.27 8.30 32.26
CA LEU A 207 8.76 7.16 31.50
C LEU A 207 7.68 6.58 30.56
N LEU A 208 6.46 6.37 31.05
CA LEU A 208 5.38 5.82 30.21
C LEU A 208 5.03 6.76 29.06
N ASN A 209 5.04 8.08 29.31
CA ASN A 209 4.81 9.07 28.26
C ASN A 209 5.93 9.05 27.21
N VAL A 210 7.19 8.89 27.62
CA VAL A 210 8.33 8.73 26.71
C VAL A 210 8.17 7.46 25.86
N VAL A 211 7.83 6.32 26.46
CA VAL A 211 7.63 5.06 25.71
C VAL A 211 6.43 5.18 24.77
N LEU A 212 5.34 5.85 25.16
CA LEU A 212 4.20 6.15 24.28
C LEU A 212 4.64 6.98 23.06
N GLY A 213 5.44 8.03 23.30
CA GLY A 213 6.00 8.87 22.25
C GLY A 213 6.89 8.09 21.29
N LEU A 214 7.74 7.18 21.80
CA LEU A 214 8.58 6.31 20.98
C LEU A 214 7.76 5.30 20.17
N ALA A 215 6.72 4.68 20.77
CA ALA A 215 5.84 3.77 20.06
C ALA A 215 5.10 4.49 18.92
N PHE A 216 4.57 5.69 19.18
CA PHE A 216 3.93 6.53 18.17
C PHE A 216 4.91 6.93 17.06
N ALA A 217 6.12 7.37 17.41
CA ALA A 217 7.16 7.69 16.44
C ALA A 217 7.53 6.47 15.57
N GLY A 218 7.61 5.29 16.17
CA GLY A 218 7.82 4.02 15.45
C GLY A 218 6.71 3.73 14.44
N ILE A 219 5.44 3.94 14.80
CA ILE A 219 4.31 3.83 13.89
C ILE A 219 4.42 4.82 12.73
N ILE A 220 4.69 6.10 13.02
CA ILE A 220 4.84 7.12 11.97
C ILE A 220 6.00 6.75 11.05
N ILE A 221 7.20 6.46 11.57
CA ILE A 221 8.35 6.08 10.75
C ILE A 221 8.05 4.85 9.89
N GLY A 222 7.44 3.80 10.45
CA GLY A 222 7.12 2.57 9.71
C GLY A 222 6.09 2.78 8.60
N THR A 223 5.08 3.61 8.88
CA THR A 223 3.99 3.91 7.94
C THR A 223 4.39 4.93 6.88
N THR A 224 5.22 5.92 7.20
CA THR A 224 5.62 6.99 6.28
C THR A 224 6.91 6.73 5.51
N MET A 225 7.65 5.67 5.84
CA MET A 225 8.86 5.30 5.11
C MET A 225 8.54 4.99 3.63
N PRO A 226 9.28 5.55 2.65
CA PRO A 226 9.09 5.24 1.24
C PRO A 226 9.23 3.74 0.97
N ALA A 227 8.43 3.20 0.04
CA ALA A 227 8.37 1.76 -0.21
C ALA A 227 9.73 1.13 -0.56
N GLY A 228 10.57 1.83 -1.32
CA GLY A 228 11.92 1.36 -1.65
C GLY A 228 12.79 1.10 -0.42
N MET A 229 12.73 2.01 0.57
CA MET A 229 13.49 1.90 1.82
C MET A 229 12.90 0.81 2.73
N LYS A 230 11.56 0.72 2.83
CA LYS A 230 10.87 -0.37 3.56
C LYS A 230 11.28 -1.74 3.00
N ASN A 231 11.29 -1.89 1.68
CA ASN A 231 11.63 -3.16 1.04
C ASN A 231 13.09 -3.57 1.28
N GLN A 232 14.02 -2.60 1.32
CA GLN A 232 15.40 -2.87 1.69
C GLN A 232 15.53 -3.31 3.16
N MET A 233 14.81 -2.68 4.08
CA MET A 233 14.81 -3.10 5.50
C MET A 233 14.20 -4.49 5.68
N ILE A 234 13.07 -4.78 5.03
CA ILE A 234 12.42 -6.10 5.08
C ILE A 234 13.37 -7.18 4.60
N LYS A 235 14.09 -6.97 3.50
CA LYS A 235 15.08 -7.94 3.01
C LYS A 235 16.17 -8.23 4.03
N LYS A 236 16.65 -7.21 4.76
CA LYS A 236 17.65 -7.39 5.83
C LYS A 236 17.08 -8.20 7.00
N VAL A 237 15.84 -7.92 7.41
CA VAL A 237 15.15 -8.66 8.48
C VAL A 237 14.91 -10.11 8.06
N GLN A 238 14.49 -10.34 6.82
CA GLN A 238 14.29 -11.68 6.27
C GLN A 238 15.60 -12.47 6.22
N ALA A 239 16.69 -11.87 5.74
CA ALA A 239 18.00 -12.52 5.73
C ALA A 239 18.47 -12.90 7.15
N GLY A 240 18.24 -12.04 8.15
CA GLY A 240 18.54 -12.36 9.54
C GLY A 240 17.63 -13.46 10.12
N ALA A 241 16.36 -13.48 9.74
CA ALA A 241 15.39 -14.51 10.15
C ALA A 241 15.68 -15.87 9.50
N GLU A 242 16.08 -15.90 8.24
CA GLU A 242 16.53 -17.12 7.54
C GLU A 242 17.78 -17.70 8.21
N PHE A 243 18.76 -16.85 8.54
CA PHE A 243 19.93 -17.26 9.31
C PHE A 243 19.58 -17.87 10.70
N ALA A 244 18.62 -17.25 11.41
CA ALA A 244 18.14 -17.78 12.69
C ALA A 244 17.35 -19.10 12.53
N LYS A 245 16.59 -19.24 11.43
CA LYS A 245 15.79 -20.44 11.12
C LYS A 245 16.69 -21.65 10.81
N GLU A 246 17.77 -21.46 10.03
CA GLU A 246 18.78 -22.50 9.77
C GLU A 246 19.48 -22.99 11.04
N THR A 247 19.51 -22.17 12.09
CA THR A 247 20.19 -22.50 13.35
C THR A 247 19.26 -23.17 14.39
N ILE A 248 17.94 -22.99 14.31
CA ILE A 248 17.03 -23.25 15.45
C ILE A 248 15.83 -24.18 15.12
N VAL A 249 15.42 -24.36 13.86
CA VAL A 249 14.15 -25.06 13.55
C VAL A 249 14.33 -26.22 12.55
N PRO A 250 14.01 -27.48 12.90
CA PRO A 250 14.04 -28.61 11.96
C PRO A 250 12.93 -28.50 10.90
N ALA A 251 13.24 -29.02 9.71
CA ALA A 251 12.64 -28.72 8.40
C ALA A 251 11.18 -29.16 8.14
N ASP A 252 10.41 -29.61 9.14
CA ASP A 252 9.14 -30.32 8.94
C ASP A 252 7.89 -29.55 9.45
N LYS A 253 7.82 -28.24 9.24
CA LYS A 253 6.56 -27.51 9.49
C LYS A 253 6.19 -26.60 8.35
N GLN A 254 4.94 -26.78 7.92
CA GLN A 254 4.20 -26.00 6.94
C GLN A 254 4.54 -24.51 7.07
N GLU A 255 5.07 -23.96 5.98
CA GLU A 255 5.52 -22.57 5.95
C GLU A 255 4.32 -21.64 6.13
N ILE A 256 4.16 -21.08 7.33
CA ILE A 256 3.27 -19.95 7.52
C ILE A 256 3.86 -18.80 6.69
N PRO A 257 3.12 -18.23 5.72
CA PRO A 257 3.62 -17.12 4.93
C PRO A 257 3.88 -15.92 5.85
N TRP A 258 5.15 -15.75 6.23
CA TRP A 258 5.61 -14.72 7.14
C TRP A 258 5.58 -13.36 6.43
N GLN A 259 4.70 -12.47 6.88
CA GLN A 259 4.61 -11.09 6.39
C GLN A 259 5.16 -10.15 7.46
N PRO A 260 6.48 -9.91 7.48
CA PRO A 260 7.15 -9.19 8.58
C PRO A 260 6.62 -7.78 8.74
N ASP A 261 6.15 -7.15 7.66
CA ASP A 261 5.56 -5.83 7.73
C ASP A 261 4.21 -5.83 8.46
N LYS A 262 3.32 -6.78 8.16
CA LYS A 262 2.04 -6.91 8.86
C LYS A 262 2.22 -7.23 10.34
N VAL A 263 3.17 -8.10 10.66
CA VAL A 263 3.51 -8.44 12.06
C VAL A 263 4.06 -7.22 12.80
N GLY A 264 4.96 -6.45 12.18
CA GLY A 264 5.52 -5.24 12.79
C GLY A 264 4.45 -4.20 13.11
N HIS A 265 3.56 -3.95 12.17
CA HIS A 265 2.39 -3.07 12.33
C HIS A 265 1.50 -3.50 13.50
N PHE A 266 1.06 -4.76 13.50
CA PHE A 266 0.26 -5.35 14.57
C PHE A 266 0.92 -5.17 15.95
N CYS A 267 2.20 -5.52 16.07
CA CYS A 267 2.94 -5.43 17.32
C CYS A 267 3.11 -3.99 17.82
N LEU A 268 3.40 -3.04 16.94
CA LEU A 268 3.54 -1.62 17.30
C LEU A 268 2.21 -1.04 17.79
N PHE A 269 1.11 -1.34 17.11
CA PHE A 269 -0.22 -0.90 17.56
C PHE A 269 -0.65 -1.58 18.85
N ALA A 270 -0.33 -2.87 19.06
CA ALA A 270 -0.57 -3.54 20.34
C ALA A 270 0.21 -2.89 21.48
N LEU A 271 1.48 -2.56 21.27
CA LEU A 271 2.27 -1.82 22.26
C LEU A 271 1.67 -0.44 22.53
N PHE A 272 1.29 0.29 21.48
CA PHE A 272 0.65 1.60 21.60
C PHE A 272 -0.65 1.54 22.42
N GLY A 273 -1.56 0.62 22.09
CA GLY A 273 -2.82 0.44 22.81
C GLY A 273 -2.62 0.08 24.28
N TYR A 274 -1.68 -0.82 24.58
CA TYR A 274 -1.31 -1.23 25.94
C TYR A 274 -0.76 -0.06 26.77
N ILE A 275 0.15 0.74 26.20
CA ILE A 275 0.74 1.88 26.91
C ILE A 275 -0.31 2.98 27.08
N LEU A 276 -1.14 3.24 26.07
CA LEU A 276 -2.09 4.34 26.10
C LEU A 276 -3.15 4.18 27.21
N ILE A 277 -3.65 2.96 27.44
CA ILE A 277 -4.52 2.66 28.61
C ILE A 277 -3.75 2.61 29.94
N SER A 278 -2.42 2.42 29.91
CA SER A 278 -1.57 2.50 31.10
C SER A 278 -1.21 3.94 31.46
N VAL A 279 -1.23 4.85 30.48
CA VAL A 279 -1.09 6.29 30.68
C VAL A 279 -2.42 6.87 31.16
N LEU A 280 -3.52 6.51 30.49
CA LEU A 280 -4.87 6.93 30.85
C LEU A 280 -5.43 6.15 32.06
N GLU A 281 -6.42 6.72 32.76
CA GLU A 281 -7.00 6.12 33.97
C GLU A 281 -7.82 4.85 33.67
N GLN A 282 -8.15 4.10 34.74
CA GLN A 282 -8.64 2.70 34.71
C GLN A 282 -9.98 2.47 33.97
N ASP A 283 -10.70 3.51 33.55
CA ASP A 283 -11.97 3.42 32.83
C ASP A 283 -11.94 4.06 31.43
N ALA A 284 -10.76 4.42 30.93
CA ALA A 284 -10.61 5.09 29.64
C ALA A 284 -10.70 4.15 28.42
N GLY A 285 -11.11 2.88 28.57
CA GLY A 285 -11.06 1.84 27.54
C GLY A 285 -11.67 2.26 26.19
N PHE A 286 -12.87 2.85 26.22
CA PHE A 286 -13.51 3.36 24.99
C PHE A 286 -12.75 4.53 24.37
N THR A 287 -12.27 5.47 25.19
CA THR A 287 -11.46 6.61 24.72
C THR A 287 -10.16 6.14 24.06
N VAL A 288 -9.47 5.18 24.67
CA VAL A 288 -8.23 4.58 24.13
C VAL A 288 -8.51 3.85 22.83
N LEU A 289 -9.63 3.13 22.73
CA LEU A 289 -10.06 2.48 21.50
C LEU A 289 -10.25 3.50 20.39
N VAL A 290 -11.01 4.57 20.63
CA VAL A 290 -11.24 5.64 19.65
C VAL A 290 -9.93 6.26 19.19
N TYR A 291 -9.01 6.57 20.11
CA TYR A 291 -7.71 7.13 19.75
C TYR A 291 -6.84 6.17 18.93
N THR A 292 -6.81 4.90 19.31
CA THR A 292 -6.12 3.85 18.55
C THR A 292 -6.65 3.74 17.11
N LEU A 293 -7.97 3.72 16.95
CA LEU A 293 -8.61 3.67 15.64
C LEU A 293 -8.34 4.93 14.81
N MET A 294 -8.30 6.11 15.46
CA MET A 294 -7.94 7.36 14.79
C MET A 294 -6.48 7.33 14.31
N VAL A 295 -5.55 6.80 15.09
CA VAL A 295 -4.15 6.67 14.65
C VAL A 295 -4.05 5.71 13.47
N ALA A 296 -4.68 4.53 13.55
CA ALA A 296 -4.69 3.54 12.47
C ALA A 296 -5.30 4.09 11.17
N ALA A 297 -6.45 4.75 11.25
CA ALA A 297 -7.07 5.36 10.08
C ALA A 297 -6.27 6.57 9.56
N GLY A 298 -5.68 7.37 10.47
CA GLY A 298 -4.87 8.52 10.12
C GLY A 298 -3.60 8.14 9.36
N THR A 299 -2.93 7.06 9.74
CA THR A 299 -1.74 6.57 9.04
C THR A 299 -2.06 6.11 7.63
N GLU A 300 -3.17 5.40 7.43
CA GLU A 300 -3.63 4.98 6.09
C GLU A 300 -4.03 6.17 5.19
N LEU A 301 -4.69 7.17 5.77
CA LEU A 301 -5.07 8.39 5.05
C LEU A 301 -3.84 9.22 4.66
N ALA A 302 -2.88 9.39 5.57
CA ALA A 302 -1.64 10.10 5.28
C ALA A 302 -0.82 9.39 4.18
N GLN A 303 -0.83 8.06 4.15
CA GLN A 303 -0.12 7.26 3.14
C GLN A 303 -0.59 7.47 1.70
N ILE A 304 -1.81 7.98 1.47
CA ILE A 304 -2.31 8.35 0.13
C ILE A 304 -1.34 9.34 -0.55
N TYR A 305 -0.67 10.17 0.23
CA TYR A 305 0.26 11.19 -0.24
C TYR A 305 1.73 10.76 -0.18
N ILE A 306 2.03 9.52 0.22
CA ILE A 306 3.39 9.04 0.40
C ILE A 306 3.79 8.18 -0.80
N ASP A 307 4.93 8.52 -1.40
CA ASP A 307 5.32 7.95 -2.69
C ASP A 307 5.60 6.44 -2.57
N GLY A 308 4.98 5.68 -3.47
CA GLY A 308 5.04 4.22 -3.50
C GLY A 308 4.27 3.53 -2.37
N ARG A 309 3.53 4.26 -1.54
CA ARG A 309 2.58 3.71 -0.59
C ARG A 309 1.17 3.83 -1.13
N SER A 310 0.32 2.92 -0.68
CA SER A 310 -1.12 2.99 -0.91
C SER A 310 -1.79 2.60 0.38
N GLY A 311 -2.74 3.41 0.84
CA GLY A 311 -3.58 3.03 1.96
C GLY A 311 -4.35 1.76 1.62
N HIS A 312 -4.25 0.75 2.47
CA HIS A 312 -4.97 -0.50 2.35
C HIS A 312 -5.89 -0.67 3.54
N LEU A 313 -7.16 -0.95 3.26
CA LEU A 313 -8.12 -1.29 4.31
C LEU A 313 -7.63 -2.46 5.19
N SER A 314 -6.87 -3.40 4.62
CA SER A 314 -6.29 -4.51 5.39
C SER A 314 -5.24 -4.05 6.39
N ASP A 315 -4.44 -3.02 6.09
CA ASP A 315 -3.47 -2.45 7.05
C ASP A 315 -4.20 -1.78 8.22
N PHE A 316 -5.24 -0.99 7.95
CA PHE A 316 -6.12 -0.44 8.99
C PHE A 316 -6.64 -1.52 9.95
N PHE A 317 -7.16 -2.65 9.41
CA PHE A 317 -7.71 -3.71 10.26
C PHE A 317 -6.65 -4.42 11.09
N ILE A 318 -5.43 -4.58 10.56
CA ILE A 318 -4.30 -5.19 11.27
C ILE A 318 -3.86 -4.28 12.42
N ASP A 319 -3.72 -2.99 12.15
CA ASP A 319 -3.38 -1.97 13.14
C ASP A 319 -4.44 -1.87 14.24
N ALA A 320 -5.73 -1.84 13.85
CA ALA A 320 -6.85 -1.84 14.80
C ALA A 320 -6.89 -3.11 15.65
N ALA A 321 -6.67 -4.29 15.07
CA ALA A 321 -6.65 -5.55 15.80
C ALA A 321 -5.50 -5.61 16.82
N GLY A 322 -4.30 -5.17 16.42
CA GLY A 322 -3.15 -5.05 17.32
C GLY A 322 -3.48 -4.14 18.50
N GLY A 323 -3.96 -2.94 18.21
CA GLY A 323 -4.35 -1.97 19.24
C GLY A 323 -5.43 -2.48 20.21
N CYS A 324 -6.48 -3.12 19.70
CA CYS A 324 -7.51 -3.78 20.52
C CYS A 324 -6.91 -4.84 21.46
N LEU A 325 -6.00 -5.67 20.95
CA LEU A 325 -5.32 -6.69 21.76
C LEU A 325 -4.50 -6.05 22.89
N GLY A 326 -3.72 -5.00 22.57
CA GLY A 326 -2.96 -4.24 23.56
C GLY A 326 -3.82 -3.68 24.69
N ILE A 327 -4.96 -3.08 24.33
CA ILE A 327 -5.94 -2.55 25.28
C ILE A 327 -6.49 -3.67 26.17
N MET A 328 -6.89 -4.81 25.59
CA MET A 328 -7.43 -5.95 26.34
C MET A 328 -6.42 -6.49 27.36
N ILE A 329 -5.16 -6.67 26.95
CA ILE A 329 -4.09 -7.18 27.83
C ILE A 329 -3.90 -6.26 29.03
N ALA A 330 -3.82 -4.95 28.80
CA ALA A 330 -3.62 -3.99 29.87
C ALA A 330 -4.82 -3.90 30.82
N LEU A 331 -6.06 -3.89 30.30
CA LEU A 331 -7.26 -3.91 31.14
C LEU A 331 -7.34 -5.18 32.00
N LEU A 332 -6.98 -6.34 31.44
CA LEU A 332 -6.92 -7.60 32.19
C LEU A 332 -5.86 -7.52 33.29
N GLY A 333 -4.66 -7.04 32.98
CA GLY A 333 -3.58 -6.86 33.96
C GLY A 333 -4.00 -5.92 35.10
N GLN A 334 -4.64 -4.80 34.78
CA GLN A 334 -5.18 -3.86 35.77
C GLN A 334 -6.26 -4.50 36.67
N ARG A 335 -7.17 -5.30 36.10
CA ARG A 335 -8.20 -6.04 36.86
C ARG A 335 -7.59 -7.08 37.81
N LEU A 336 -6.60 -7.83 37.34
CA LEU A 336 -5.92 -8.84 38.15
C LEU A 336 -5.17 -8.19 39.32
N ASN A 337 -4.49 -7.06 39.08
CA ASN A 337 -3.79 -6.33 40.13
C ASN A 337 -4.75 -5.75 41.19
N ASN A 338 -5.88 -5.16 40.76
CA ASN A 338 -6.90 -4.65 41.69
C ASN A 338 -7.51 -5.77 42.57
N LYS A 339 -7.74 -6.97 42.02
CA LYS A 339 -8.23 -8.12 42.80
C LYS A 339 -7.20 -8.58 43.85
N ARG A 340 -5.91 -8.56 43.51
CA ARG A 340 -4.83 -8.94 44.45
C ARG A 340 -4.74 -7.98 45.64
N ILE A 341 -4.90 -6.68 45.41
CA ILE A 341 -4.90 -5.66 46.47
C ILE A 341 -6.13 -5.82 47.39
N LYS A 342 -7.32 -6.08 46.82
CA LYS A 342 -8.54 -6.27 47.62
C LYS A 342 -8.61 -7.61 48.35
N GLY A 343 -8.03 -8.68 47.78
CA GLY A 343 -8.02 -10.02 48.38
C GLY A 343 -6.95 -10.23 49.45
N GLY A 344 -5.89 -9.43 49.50
CA GLY A 344 -4.84 -9.51 50.53
C GLY A 344 -5.11 -8.66 51.78
N GLY A 345 -6.26 -8.00 51.87
CA GLY A 345 -6.54 -6.98 52.88
C GLY A 345 -7.37 -7.42 54.09
N ASN A 346 -7.82 -8.68 54.20
CA ASN A 346 -8.86 -9.05 55.18
C ASN A 346 -8.60 -10.28 56.06
N ASP A 347 -7.39 -10.83 56.12
CA ASP A 347 -7.10 -12.04 56.92
C ASP A 347 -6.39 -11.78 58.27
N TRP A 348 -6.45 -10.55 58.80
CA TRP A 348 -5.94 -10.23 60.13
C TRP A 348 -6.86 -9.27 60.90
N VAL A 349 -8.01 -9.76 61.37
CA VAL A 349 -8.71 -9.23 62.55
C VAL A 349 -9.25 -10.39 63.37
#